data_AF-A0A7J3AYF1-F1
#
_entry.id   AF-A0A7J3AYF1-F1
#
_cell.length_a   1.000
_cell.length_b   1.000
_cell.length_c   1.000
_cell.angle_alpha   90.00
_cell.angle_beta   90.00
_cell.angle_gamma   90.00
#
_symmetry.space_group_name_H-M   'P 1'
#
loop_
_entity.id
_entity.type
_entity.pdbx_description
1 polymer ?
#
loop_
_entity_poly.entity_id
_entity_poly.type
_entity_poly.pdbx_seq_one_letter_code
_entity_poly.pdbx_strand_id
1 'polypeptide(L)'
;MEPLAERVINEIEADKRLRKRLAELLVTEPDVRILMINSIIADVAKKEDIRELRGEINQLREEINQLRGEMNQLRVEVDQKITQLREEINQLRKEMHSDFKWVIGIILTIWGATVIPILLRLIGAI
;
A
#
# COMPACT_ATOMS: atom_id res chain seq x y z
N MET A 1 16.19 72.93 -16.69
CA MET A 1 14.74 72.68 -16.79
C MET A 1 14.56 71.20 -17.01
N GLU A 2 13.88 70.47 -16.13
CA GLU A 2 13.64 69.04 -16.36
C GLU A 2 12.83 68.84 -17.64
N PRO A 3 13.15 67.82 -18.45
CA PRO A 3 12.34 67.41 -19.60
C PRO A 3 10.89 67.15 -19.19
N LEU A 4 9.94 67.49 -20.07
CA LEU A 4 8.50 67.31 -19.83
C LEU A 4 8.17 65.84 -19.49
N ALA A 5 8.83 64.89 -20.16
CA ALA A 5 8.64 63.45 -19.93
C ALA A 5 8.97 63.03 -18.48
N GLU A 6 10.04 63.57 -17.92
CA GLU A 6 10.51 63.23 -16.57
C GLU A 6 9.56 63.80 -15.50
N ARG A 7 9.06 65.02 -15.71
CA ARG A 7 8.03 65.61 -14.84
C ARG A 7 6.71 64.83 -14.86
N VAL A 8 6.27 64.39 -16.03
CA VAL A 8 5.05 63.58 -16.18
C VAL A 8 5.19 62.24 -15.46
N ILE A 9 6.34 61.58 -15.57
CA ILE A 9 6.61 60.34 -14.85
C ILE A 9 6.60 60.58 -13.33
N ASN A 10 7.28 61.62 -12.85
CA ASN A 10 7.33 61.96 -11.42
C ASN A 10 5.95 62.27 -10.84
N GLU A 11 5.07 62.95 -11.58
CA GLU A 11 3.66 63.18 -11.17
C GLU A 11 2.84 61.89 -11.10
N ILE A 12 3.00 61.00 -12.08
CA ILE A 12 2.32 59.69 -12.10
C ILE A 12 2.82 58.79 -10.97
N GLU A 13 4.12 58.85 -10.65
CA GLU A 13 4.71 58.12 -9.53
C GLU A 13 4.24 58.69 -8.18
N ALA A 14 4.16 60.01 -8.02
CA ALA A 14 3.73 60.64 -6.78
C ALA A 14 2.22 60.43 -6.48
N ASP A 15 1.35 60.42 -7.51
CA ASP A 15 -0.10 60.30 -7.34
C ASP A 15 -0.63 58.87 -7.59
N LYS A 16 -1.08 58.21 -6.52
CA LYS A 16 -1.70 56.87 -6.56
C LYS A 16 -2.90 56.79 -7.53
N ARG A 17 -3.68 57.86 -7.65
CA ARG A 17 -4.88 57.92 -8.50
C ARG A 17 -4.49 57.98 -9.97
N LEU A 18 -3.47 58.76 -10.32
CA LEU A 18 -2.90 58.79 -11.68
C LEU A 18 -2.29 57.45 -12.06
N ARG A 19 -1.50 56.85 -11.16
CA ARG A 19 -0.93 55.52 -11.37
C ARG A 19 -1.99 54.46 -11.64
N LYS A 20 -3.08 54.47 -10.85
CA LYS A 20 -4.20 53.55 -11.04
C LYS A 20 -4.92 53.80 -12.37
N ARG A 21 -5.17 55.06 -12.73
CA ARG A 21 -5.81 55.44 -13.99
C ARG A 21 -4.98 55.01 -15.21
N LEU A 22 -3.65 55.17 -15.14
CA LEU A 22 -2.74 54.73 -16.19
C LEU A 22 -2.74 53.19 -16.31
N ALA A 23 -2.67 52.48 -15.19
CA ALA A 23 -2.76 51.02 -15.18
C ALA A 23 -4.09 50.52 -15.76
N GLU A 24 -5.21 51.17 -15.40
CA GLU A 24 -6.53 50.86 -15.98
C GLU A 24 -6.51 51.05 -17.50
N LEU A 25 -6.02 52.18 -18.00
CA LEU A 25 -5.93 52.46 -19.44
C LEU A 25 -5.10 51.40 -20.18
N LEU A 26 -3.91 51.08 -19.68
CA LEU A 26 -3.02 50.06 -20.25
C LEU A 26 -3.68 48.67 -20.28
N VAL A 27 -4.41 48.27 -19.23
CA VAL A 27 -5.11 46.97 -19.19
C VAL A 27 -6.30 46.93 -20.15
N THR A 28 -6.93 48.07 -20.43
CA THR A 28 -8.01 48.15 -21.43
C THR A 28 -7.50 47.88 -22.84
N GLU A 29 -6.23 48.17 -23.12
CA GLU A 29 -5.63 48.01 -24.43
C GLU A 29 -5.48 46.51 -24.78
N PRO A 30 -6.09 46.04 -25.89
CA PRO A 30 -6.13 44.61 -26.22
C PRO A 30 -4.74 43.96 -26.30
N ASP A 31 -3.77 44.65 -26.88
CA ASP A 31 -2.42 44.13 -27.11
C ASP A 31 -1.66 43.95 -25.80
N VAL A 32 -1.73 44.93 -24.90
CA VAL A 32 -1.13 44.86 -23.56
C VAL A 32 -1.78 43.74 -22.75
N ARG A 33 -3.10 43.56 -22.86
CA ARG A 33 -3.83 42.49 -22.19
C ARG A 33 -3.43 41.11 -22.68
N ILE A 34 -3.30 40.92 -23.99
CA ILE A 34 -2.84 39.65 -24.57
C ILE A 34 -1.39 39.37 -24.14
N LEU A 35 -0.53 40.39 -24.11
CA LEU A 35 0.84 40.26 -23.63
C LEU A 35 0.90 39.81 -22.15
N MET A 36 0.12 40.45 -21.27
CA MET A 36 0.01 40.07 -19.86
C MET A 36 -0.56 38.65 -19.67
N ILE A 37 -1.58 38.28 -20.45
CA ILE A 37 -2.16 36.93 -20.41
C ILE A 37 -1.12 35.89 -20.84
N ASN A 38 -0.40 36.15 -21.94
CA ASN A 38 0.63 35.24 -22.44
C ASN A 38 1.78 35.07 -21.44
N SER A 39 2.21 36.15 -20.77
CA SER A 39 3.24 36.04 -19.73
C SER A 39 2.75 35.25 -18.53
N ILE A 40 1.49 35.40 -18.11
CA ILE A 40 0.93 34.67 -16.96
C ILE A 40 0.66 33.20 -17.30
N ILE A 41 0.16 32.89 -18.49
CA ILE A 41 -0.15 31.51 -18.92
C ILE A 41 1.12 30.64 -18.99
N ALA A 42 2.29 31.23 -19.21
CA ALA A 42 3.56 30.51 -19.18
C ALA A 42 3.92 30.02 -17.76
N ASP A 43 3.55 30.77 -16.74
CA ASP A 43 3.91 30.51 -15.33
C ASP A 43 2.80 29.81 -14.53
N VAL A 44 1.58 29.72 -15.07
CA VAL A 44 0.42 29.15 -14.39
C VAL A 44 0.06 27.80 -14.98
N ALA A 45 -0.16 26.81 -14.10
CA ALA A 45 -0.66 25.49 -14.48
C ALA A 45 -1.99 25.62 -15.24
N LYS A 46 -2.06 25.00 -16.41
CA LYS A 46 -3.24 25.03 -17.27
C LYS A 46 -4.29 24.08 -16.75
N LYS A 47 -5.52 24.27 -17.23
CA LYS A 47 -6.64 23.40 -16.86
C LYS A 47 -6.41 21.96 -17.34
N GLU A 48 -5.71 21.82 -18.45
CA GLU A 48 -5.29 20.56 -19.06
C GLU A 48 -4.33 19.80 -18.12
N ASP A 49 -3.29 20.47 -17.61
CA ASP A 49 -2.33 19.88 -16.66
C ASP A 49 -3.06 19.36 -15.40
N ILE A 50 -4.02 20.13 -14.88
CA ILE A 50 -4.84 19.70 -13.72
C ILE A 50 -5.71 18.49 -14.06
N ARG A 51 -6.23 18.40 -15.30
CA ARG A 51 -7.03 17.24 -15.74
C ARG A 51 -6.16 16.00 -15.89
N GLU A 52 -4.95 16.14 -16.42
CA GLU A 52 -3.97 15.06 -16.55
C GLU A 52 -3.58 14.52 -15.18
N LEU A 53 -3.19 15.40 -14.24
CA LEU A 53 -2.88 15.02 -12.86
C LEU A 53 -4.06 14.32 -12.17
N ARG A 54 -5.30 14.75 -12.42
CA ARG A 54 -6.49 14.04 -11.90
C ARG A 54 -6.64 12.64 -12.51
N GLY A 55 -6.31 12.48 -13.78
CA GLY A 55 -6.27 11.19 -14.46
C GLY A 55 -5.25 10.25 -13.82
N GLU A 56 -4.01 10.72 -13.65
CA GLU A 56 -2.94 9.97 -13.00
C GLU A 56 -3.30 9.58 -11.56
N ILE A 57 -3.88 10.50 -10.77
CA ILE A 57 -4.34 10.21 -9.41
C ILE A 57 -5.42 9.12 -9.41
N ASN A 58 -6.32 9.11 -10.39
CA ASN A 58 -7.35 8.08 -10.49
C ASN A 58 -6.75 6.72 -10.84
N GLN A 59 -5.80 6.67 -11.78
CA GLN A 59 -5.09 5.44 -12.13
C GLN A 59 -4.33 4.88 -10.93
N LEU A 60 -3.58 5.72 -10.22
CA LEU A 60 -2.88 5.31 -8.99
C LEU A 60 -3.84 4.79 -7.92
N ARG A 61 -5.04 5.38 -7.79
CA ARG A 61 -6.07 4.88 -6.86
C ARG A 61 -6.58 3.50 -7.28
N GLU A 62 -6.76 3.25 -8.56
CA GLU A 62 -7.15 1.94 -9.08
C GLU A 62 -6.08 0.88 -8.82
N GLU A 63 -4.82 1.19 -9.11
CA GLU A 63 -3.67 0.31 -8.82
C GLU A 63 -3.57 -0.02 -7.32
N ILE A 64 -3.71 0.98 -6.44
CA ILE A 64 -3.72 0.76 -4.97
C ILE A 64 -4.87 -0.17 -4.56
N ASN A 65 -6.05 -0.02 -5.16
CA ASN A 65 -7.18 -0.88 -4.85
C ASN A 65 -6.97 -2.32 -5.34
N GLN A 66 -6.36 -2.50 -6.51
CA GLN A 66 -5.99 -3.82 -7.03
C GLN A 66 -4.97 -4.51 -6.11
N LEU A 67 -3.88 -3.81 -5.73
CA LEU A 67 -2.87 -4.34 -4.82
C LEU A 67 -3.45 -4.72 -3.45
N ARG A 68 -4.41 -3.93 -2.93
CA ARG A 68 -5.14 -4.30 -1.70
C ARG A 68 -5.96 -5.57 -1.88
N GLY A 69 -6.58 -5.76 -3.03
CA GLY A 69 -7.29 -6.98 -3.40
C GLY A 69 -6.37 -8.20 -3.42
N GLU A 70 -5.25 -8.09 -4.12
CA GLU A 70 -4.24 -9.15 -4.19
C GLU A 70 -3.67 -9.50 -2.82
N MET A 71 -3.35 -8.50 -1.99
CA MET A 71 -2.86 -8.73 -0.63
C MET A 71 -3.90 -9.46 0.24
N ASN A 72 -5.19 -9.15 0.10
CA ASN A 72 -6.24 -9.85 0.82
C ASN A 72 -6.38 -11.30 0.35
N GLN A 73 -6.31 -11.56 -0.95
CA GLN A 73 -6.32 -12.91 -1.51
C GLN A 73 -5.14 -13.74 -1.00
N LEU A 74 -3.93 -13.17 -1.02
CA LEU A 74 -2.73 -13.84 -0.52
C LEU A 74 -2.84 -14.18 0.97
N ARG A 75 -3.40 -13.27 1.79
CA ARG A 75 -3.66 -13.55 3.22
C ARG A 75 -4.59 -14.75 3.40
N VAL A 76 -5.69 -14.79 2.65
CA VAL A 76 -6.64 -15.92 2.69
C VAL A 76 -5.96 -17.22 2.28
N GLU A 77 -5.17 -17.22 1.20
CA GLU A 77 -4.46 -18.41 0.73
C GLU A 77 -3.44 -18.91 1.78
N VAL A 78 -2.71 -18.00 2.42
CA VAL A 78 -1.76 -18.34 3.49
C VAL A 78 -2.49 -18.92 4.70
N ASP A 79 -3.59 -18.32 5.14
CA ASP A 79 -4.38 -18.82 6.27
C ASP A 79 -4.95 -20.22 5.99
N GLN A 80 -5.41 -20.46 4.75
CA GLN A 80 -5.87 -21.78 4.30
C GLN A 80 -4.73 -22.81 4.33
N LYS A 81 -3.56 -22.49 3.78
CA LYS A 81 -2.39 -23.38 3.81
C LYS A 81 -1.94 -23.68 5.23
N ILE A 82 -1.92 -22.68 6.11
CA ILE A 82 -1.59 -22.87 7.53
C ILE A 82 -2.59 -23.81 8.20
N THR A 83 -3.88 -23.65 7.92
CA THR A 83 -4.94 -24.51 8.47
C THR A 83 -4.77 -25.94 8.00
N GLN A 84 -4.56 -26.14 6.69
CA GLN A 84 -4.31 -27.46 6.11
C GLN A 84 -3.08 -28.14 6.74
N LEU A 85 -1.96 -27.42 6.86
CA LEU A 85 -0.74 -27.96 7.48
C LEU A 85 -0.97 -28.35 8.95
N ARG A 86 -1.76 -27.57 9.70
CA ARG A 86 -2.13 -27.92 11.08
C ARG A 86 -2.96 -29.20 11.14
N GLU A 87 -3.88 -29.39 10.21
CA GLU A 87 -4.68 -30.61 10.11
C GLU A 87 -3.80 -31.82 9.77
N GLU A 88 -2.92 -31.71 8.78
CA GLU A 88 -1.97 -32.76 8.40
C GLU A 88 -1.05 -33.14 9.57
N ILE A 89 -0.52 -32.16 10.31
CA ILE A 89 0.30 -32.41 11.52
C ILE A 89 -0.53 -33.13 12.59
N ASN A 90 -1.79 -32.74 12.80
CA ASN A 90 -2.65 -33.37 13.78
C ASN A 90 -3.01 -34.81 13.39
N GLN A 91 -3.23 -35.08 12.10
CA GLN A 91 -3.44 -36.43 11.59
C GLN A 91 -2.20 -37.29 11.81
N LEU A 92 -1.02 -36.81 11.40
CA LEU A 92 0.25 -37.52 11.61
C LEU A 92 0.49 -37.83 13.10
N ARG A 93 0.22 -36.87 14.00
CA ARG A 93 0.33 -37.10 15.45
C ARG A 93 -0.61 -38.21 15.94
N LYS A 94 -1.84 -38.27 15.42
CA LYS A 94 -2.81 -39.32 15.79
C LYS A 94 -2.37 -40.69 15.27
N GLU A 95 -1.92 -40.76 14.02
CA GLU A 95 -1.39 -41.98 13.40
C GLU A 95 -0.19 -42.49 14.20
N MET A 96 0.80 -41.64 14.46
CA MET A 96 1.95 -41.99 15.28
C MET A 96 1.54 -42.50 16.67
N HIS A 97 0.61 -41.82 17.36
CA HIS A 97 0.16 -42.26 18.68
C HIS A 97 -0.55 -43.62 18.64
N SER A 98 -1.34 -43.87 17.58
CA SER A 98 -1.99 -45.16 17.35
C SER A 98 -0.96 -46.26 17.11
N ASP A 99 0.00 -46.01 16.22
CA ASP A 99 1.08 -46.94 15.90
C ASP A 99 1.92 -47.27 17.13
N PHE A 100 2.28 -46.25 17.92
CA PHE A 100 3.00 -46.45 19.19
C PHE A 100 2.21 -47.34 20.16
N LYS A 101 0.90 -47.09 20.33
CA LYS A 101 0.05 -47.95 21.19
C LYS A 101 0.02 -49.38 20.70
N TRP A 102 -0.11 -49.58 19.39
CA TRP A 102 -0.14 -50.91 18.80
C TRP A 102 1.19 -51.65 18.98
N VAL A 103 2.32 -50.97 18.72
CA VAL A 103 3.68 -51.50 18.93
C VAL A 103 3.90 -51.87 20.41
N ILE A 104 3.52 -51.01 21.35
CA ILE A 104 3.61 -51.31 22.79
C ILE A 104 2.77 -52.55 23.13
N GLY A 105 1.56 -52.67 22.57
CA GLY A 105 0.70 -53.84 22.75
C GLY A 105 1.35 -55.14 22.27
N ILE A 106 2.00 -55.12 21.10
CA ILE A 106 2.76 -56.27 20.59
C ILE A 106 3.91 -56.62 21.52
N ILE A 107 4.71 -55.62 21.92
CA ILE A 107 5.85 -55.84 22.82
C ILE A 107 5.36 -56.48 24.12
N LEU A 108 4.33 -55.93 24.77
CA LEU A 108 3.76 -56.50 25.99
C LEU A 108 3.25 -57.94 25.80
N THR A 109 2.64 -58.25 24.65
CA THR A 109 2.15 -59.59 24.32
C THR A 109 3.30 -60.59 24.17
N ILE A 110 4.36 -60.21 23.45
CA ILE A 110 5.55 -61.05 23.26
C ILE A 110 6.26 -61.28 24.60
N TRP A 111 6.48 -60.22 25.37
CA TRP A 111 7.11 -60.32 26.69
C TRP A 111 6.26 -61.15 27.66
N GLY A 112 4.94 -60.97 27.67
CA GLY A 112 4.03 -61.77 28.47
C GLY A 112 4.07 -63.26 28.11
N ALA A 113 4.11 -63.58 26.81
CA ALA A 113 4.14 -64.96 26.34
C ALA A 113 5.50 -65.65 26.55
N THR A 114 6.61 -64.91 26.50
CA THR A 114 7.96 -65.49 26.56
C THR A 114 8.60 -65.40 27.94
N VAL A 115 8.48 -64.26 28.62
CA VAL A 115 9.20 -63.99 29.87
C VAL A 115 8.43 -64.48 31.09
N ILE A 116 7.10 -64.32 31.14
CA ILE A 116 6.30 -64.80 32.30
C ILE A 116 6.46 -66.31 32.51
N PRO A 117 6.39 -67.18 31.48
CA PRO A 117 6.57 -68.63 31.69
C PRO A 117 7.97 -68.99 32.16
N ILE A 118 9.01 -68.33 31.62
CA ILE A 118 10.40 -68.55 32.05
C ILE A 118 10.57 -68.17 33.52
N LEU A 119 10.02 -67.03 33.93
CA LEU A 119 10.06 -66.60 35.33
C LEU A 119 9.33 -67.60 36.23
N LEU A 120 8.09 -68.01 35.89
CA LEU A 120 7.32 -68.98 36.69
C LEU A 120 8.07 -70.31 36.89
N ARG A 121 8.77 -70.78 35.85
CA ARG A 121 9.61 -71.99 35.91
C ARG A 121 10.84 -71.82 36.80
N LEU A 122 11.43 -70.62 36.87
CA LEU A 122 12.60 -70.34 37.71
C LEU A 122 12.27 -70.29 39.21
N ILE A 123 11.08 -69.81 39.58
CA ILE A 123 10.61 -69.74 40.98
C ILE A 123 9.95 -71.05 41.47
N GLY A 124 9.86 -72.07 40.61
CA GLY A 124 9.25 -73.36 40.94
C GLY A 124 7.73 -73.32 41.09
N ALA A 125 7.06 -72.32 40.51
CA ALA A 125 5.60 -72.21 40.52
C ALA A 125 4.92 -73.13 39.49
N ILE A 126 5.67 -73.56 38.47
CA ILE A 126 5.29 -74.54 37.43
C ILE A 126 6.53 -75.38 37.11
#